data_AF-A0A7C2TRX1-F1
#
_entry.id   AF-A0A7C2TRX1-F1
#
_cell.length_a   1.000
_cell.length_b   1.000
_cell.length_c   1.000
_cell.angle_alpha   90.00
_cell.angle_beta   90.00
_cell.angle_gamma   90.00
#
_symmetry.space_group_name_H-M   'P 1'
#
loop_
_entity.id
_entity.type
_entity.pdbx_description
1 polymer ?
#
loop_
_entity_poly.entity_id
_entity_poly.type
_entity_poly.pdbx_seq_one_letter_code
_entity_poly.pdbx_strand_id
1 'polypeptide(L)'
;MDEIDKKILRKIQESFPVSPDPYLDLSMELHIDRDIIVKKILNLSEMGYIKRIVPRFGNKFYSNSIGALIGASVEEDSIESLAEILNRYGEITHIYMRDNEYNLWFTFVTVDENKLK
;
A
#
# COMPACT_ATOMS: atom_id res chain seq x y z
N MET A 1 -10.92 -7.10 -17.94
CA MET A 1 -10.32 -8.11 -17.05
C MET A 1 -11.12 -9.40 -17.17
N ASP A 2 -10.51 -10.46 -17.69
CA ASP A 2 -11.15 -11.76 -17.87
C ASP A 2 -10.99 -12.68 -16.64
N GLU A 3 -11.54 -13.90 -16.70
CA GLU A 3 -11.47 -14.84 -15.57
C GLU A 3 -10.05 -15.35 -15.29
N ILE A 4 -9.18 -15.41 -16.30
CA ILE A 4 -7.77 -15.78 -16.12
C ILE A 4 -7.05 -14.66 -15.36
N ASP A 5 -7.25 -13.40 -15.75
CA ASP A 5 -6.71 -12.23 -15.07
C ASP A 5 -7.12 -12.25 -13.59
N LYS A 6 -8.41 -12.48 -13.30
CA LYS A 6 -8.93 -12.51 -11.93
C LYS A 6 -8.33 -13.65 -11.09
N LYS A 7 -8.06 -14.82 -11.69
CA LYS A 7 -7.42 -15.95 -11.00
C LYS A 7 -5.97 -15.63 -10.66
N ILE A 8 -5.22 -15.10 -11.63
CA ILE A 8 -3.83 -14.69 -11.43
C ILE A 8 -3.76 -13.60 -10.35
N LEU A 9 -4.58 -12.55 -10.44
CA LEU A 9 -4.60 -11.45 -9.48
C LEU A 9 -4.92 -11.92 -8.06
N ARG A 10 -5.94 -12.75 -7.88
CA ARG A 10 -6.28 -13.32 -6.57
C ARG A 10 -5.07 -14.04 -5.97
N LYS A 11 -4.43 -14.90 -6.77
CA LYS A 11 -3.29 -15.69 -6.29
C LYS A 11 -2.10 -14.81 -5.88
N ILE A 12 -1.69 -13.87 -6.74
CA ILE A 12 -0.52 -13.01 -6.45
C ILE A 12 -0.78 -12.01 -5.32
N GLN A 13 -2.05 -11.64 -5.06
CA GLN A 13 -2.43 -10.77 -3.94
C GLN A 13 -2.38 -11.51 -2.59
N GLU A 14 -2.77 -12.80 -2.57
CA GLU A 14 -2.74 -13.62 -1.37
C GLU A 14 -1.34 -14.11 -1.03
N SER A 15 -0.64 -14.69 -2.01
CA SER A 15 0.70 -15.24 -1.83
C SER A 15 1.41 -15.37 -3.17
N PHE A 16 2.44 -14.55 -3.36
CA PHE A 16 3.36 -14.71 -4.48
C PHE A 16 4.45 -15.73 -4.11
N PRO A 17 4.68 -16.79 -4.92
CA PRO A 17 5.68 -17.80 -4.61
C PRO A 17 7.08 -17.21 -4.42
N VAL A 18 7.83 -17.75 -3.46
CA VAL A 18 9.23 -17.38 -3.20
C VAL A 18 10.10 -18.58 -3.55
N SER A 19 10.52 -18.65 -4.81
CA SER A 19 11.31 -19.75 -5.36
C SER A 19 12.20 -19.24 -6.51
N PRO A 20 13.08 -20.10 -7.08
CA PRO A 20 13.87 -19.73 -8.26
C PRO A 20 13.05 -19.42 -9.52
N ASP A 21 11.85 -20.00 -9.70
CA ASP A 21 10.93 -19.68 -10.81
C ASP A 21 9.47 -19.57 -10.30
N PRO A 22 9.09 -18.42 -9.72
CA PRO A 22 7.78 -18.25 -9.11
C PRO A 22 6.64 -18.27 -10.14
N TYR A 23 6.92 -17.96 -11.41
CA TYR A 23 5.90 -18.00 -12.46
C TYR A 23 5.62 -19.44 -12.91
N LEU A 24 6.62 -20.33 -12.84
CA LEU A 24 6.39 -21.76 -13.02
C LEU A 24 5.55 -22.33 -11.87
N ASP A 25 5.81 -21.92 -10.62
CA ASP A 25 5.00 -22.36 -9.48
C ASP A 25 3.53 -21.91 -9.63
N LEU A 26 3.31 -20.65 -10.03
CA LEU A 26 1.98 -20.14 -10.37
C LEU A 26 1.33 -20.92 -11.52
N SER A 27 2.12 -21.30 -12.53
CA SER A 27 1.64 -22.10 -13.66
C SER A 27 1.11 -23.45 -13.21
N MET A 28 1.88 -24.15 -12.35
CA MET A 28 1.52 -25.44 -11.82
C MET A 28 0.27 -25.36 -10.93
N GLU A 29 0.18 -24.35 -10.08
CA GLU A 29 -0.93 -24.18 -9.15
C GLU A 29 -2.23 -23.74 -9.84
N LEU A 30 -2.15 -22.83 -10.81
CA LEU A 30 -3.33 -22.30 -11.49
C LEU A 30 -3.75 -23.12 -12.71
N HIS A 31 -2.94 -24.10 -13.11
CA HIS A 31 -3.09 -24.88 -14.34
C HIS A 31 -3.20 -23.98 -15.59
N ILE A 32 -2.34 -22.96 -15.65
CA ILE A 32 -2.24 -22.01 -16.76
C ILE A 32 -0.80 -22.05 -17.25
N ASP A 33 -0.59 -22.02 -18.56
CA ASP A 33 0.74 -21.94 -19.15
C ASP A 33 1.56 -20.75 -18.59
N ARG A 34 2.85 -20.98 -18.32
CA ARG A 34 3.76 -19.99 -17.73
C ARG A 34 3.85 -18.71 -18.55
N ASP A 35 3.95 -18.82 -19.87
CA ASP A 35 4.11 -17.65 -20.75
C ASP A 35 2.81 -16.84 -20.82
N ILE A 36 1.66 -17.52 -20.72
CA ILE A 36 0.36 -16.85 -20.54
C ILE A 36 0.35 -16.07 -19.22
N ILE A 37 0.78 -16.65 -18.10
CA ILE A 37 0.82 -15.96 -16.80
C ILE A 37 1.71 -14.73 -16.87
N VAL A 38 2.94 -14.85 -17.39
CA VAL A 38 3.88 -13.73 -17.50
C VAL A 38 3.29 -12.63 -18.37
N LYS A 39 2.77 -12.97 -19.55
CA LYS A 39 2.13 -12.01 -20.46
C LYS A 39 0.96 -11.29 -19.80
N LYS A 40 0.11 -12.02 -19.07
CA LYS A 40 -1.04 -11.48 -18.34
C LYS A 40 -0.60 -10.49 -17.26
N ILE A 41 0.38 -10.87 -16.44
CA ILE A 41 0.91 -10.01 -15.36
C ILE A 41 1.52 -8.72 -15.94
N LEU A 42 2.30 -8.83 -17.01
CA LEU A 42 2.90 -7.67 -17.69
C LEU A 42 1.80 -6.73 -18.21
N ASN A 43 0.83 -7.26 -18.96
CA ASN A 43 -0.29 -6.46 -19.47
C ASN A 43 -1.08 -5.77 -18.33
N LEU A 44 -1.37 -6.49 -17.25
CA LEU A 44 -2.07 -5.93 -16.08
C LEU A 44 -1.25 -4.85 -15.36
N SER A 45 0.07 -4.95 -15.38
CA SER A 45 0.96 -3.92 -14.84
C SER A 45 0.97 -2.67 -15.73
N GLU A 46 1.09 -2.84 -17.06
CA GLU A 46 1.04 -1.73 -18.03
C GLU A 46 -0.30 -0.99 -18.01
N MET A 47 -1.40 -1.71 -17.80
CA MET A 47 -2.74 -1.13 -17.63
C MET A 47 -2.96 -0.47 -16.26
N GLY A 48 -2.00 -0.58 -15.34
CA GLY A 48 -2.08 0.03 -14.00
C GLY A 48 -2.88 -0.77 -12.96
N TYR A 49 -3.33 -1.99 -13.27
CA TYR A 49 -3.99 -2.86 -12.29
C TYR A 49 -3.01 -3.43 -11.27
N ILE A 50 -1.76 -3.70 -11.68
CA ILE A 50 -0.67 -4.11 -10.79
C ILE A 50 0.32 -2.96 -10.66
N LYS A 51 0.30 -2.28 -9.52
CA LYS A 51 1.23 -1.18 -9.24
C LYS A 51 2.68 -1.64 -9.04
N ARG A 52 2.87 -2.76 -8.32
CA ARG A 52 4.17 -3.38 -8.03
C ARG A 52 3.99 -4.75 -7.35
N ILE A 53 4.95 -5.65 -7.57
CA ILE A 53 5.10 -6.91 -6.82
C ILE A 53 6.40 -6.77 -6.02
N VAL A 54 6.30 -6.58 -4.71
CA VAL A 54 7.44 -6.33 -3.81
C VAL A 54 7.24 -7.04 -2.47
N PRO A 55 8.31 -7.45 -1.78
CA PRO A 55 8.18 -7.97 -0.43
C PRO A 55 7.58 -6.91 0.51
N ARG A 56 6.61 -7.31 1.34
CA ARG A 56 6.07 -6.47 2.41
C ARG A 56 6.51 -7.04 3.76
N PHE A 57 7.39 -6.33 4.44
CA PHE A 57 7.81 -6.69 5.79
C PHE A 57 6.74 -6.27 6.80
N GLY A 58 6.31 -7.21 7.65
CA GLY A 58 5.32 -6.94 8.69
C GLY A 58 5.89 -6.10 9.84
N ASN A 59 5.01 -5.63 10.73
CA ASN A 59 5.32 -4.70 11.84
C ASN A 59 6.48 -5.15 12.76
N LYS A 60 6.77 -6.46 12.86
CA LYS A 60 7.92 -6.96 13.62
C LYS A 60 9.28 -6.47 13.10
N PHE A 61 9.39 -6.12 11.81
CA PHE A 61 10.60 -5.50 11.27
C PHE A 61 10.76 -4.02 11.66
N TYR A 62 9.67 -3.36 12.05
CA TYR A 62 9.62 -1.96 12.46
C TYR A 62 9.37 -1.82 13.96
N SER A 63 9.81 -2.79 14.78
CA SER A 63 9.41 -2.99 16.18
C SER A 63 9.56 -1.78 17.11
N ASN A 64 10.28 -0.74 16.68
CA ASN A 64 10.54 0.46 17.47
C ASN A 64 9.74 1.68 16.99
N SER A 65 8.91 1.56 15.95
CA SER A 65 8.06 2.68 15.53
C SER A 65 6.76 2.70 16.32
N ILE A 66 6.46 3.84 16.90
CA ILE A 66 5.14 4.19 17.42
C ILE A 66 4.46 5.14 16.45
N GLY A 67 3.13 5.12 16.43
CA GLY A 67 2.37 6.02 15.58
C GLY A 67 0.98 6.28 16.09
N ALA A 68 0.39 7.37 15.62
CA ALA A 68 -0.99 7.74 15.90
C ALA A 68 -1.69 8.18 14.63
N LEU A 69 -2.98 7.86 14.57
CA LEU A 69 -3.91 8.46 13.64
C LEU A 69 -4.52 9.68 14.34
N ILE A 70 -4.31 10.86 13.76
CA ILE A 70 -4.77 12.14 14.34
C ILE A 70 -5.87 12.68 13.44
N GLY A 71 -7.03 12.97 14.05
CA GLY A 71 -8.12 13.69 13.42
C GLY A 71 -8.16 15.13 13.93
N ALA A 72 -8.19 16.08 13.01
CA ALA A 72 -8.30 17.51 13.30
C ALA A 72 -9.59 18.06 12.66
N SER A 73 -10.25 18.96 13.39
CA SER A 73 -11.31 19.80 12.85
C SER A 73 -10.67 21.13 12.44
N VAL A 74 -10.74 21.44 11.15
CA VAL A 74 -9.99 22.53 10.52
C VAL A 74 -10.97 23.34 9.68
N GLU A 75 -10.90 24.67 9.73
CA GLU A 75 -11.69 25.50 8.81
C GLU A 75 -11.28 25.23 7.37
N GLU A 76 -12.24 25.22 6.43
CA GLU A 76 -12.01 24.77 5.04
C GLU A 76 -10.88 25.55 4.36
N ASP A 77 -10.86 26.87 4.54
CA ASP A 77 -9.83 27.77 4.00
C ASP A 77 -8.42 27.53 4.61
N SER A 78 -8.35 26.85 5.76
CA SER A 78 -7.09 26.55 6.45
C SER A 78 -6.54 25.16 6.12
N ILE A 79 -7.32 24.28 5.47
CA ILE A 79 -6.93 22.88 5.21
C ILE A 79 -5.63 22.80 4.39
N GLU A 80 -5.55 23.56 3.31
CA GLU A 80 -4.39 23.51 2.40
C GLU A 80 -3.11 23.98 3.11
N SER A 81 -3.18 25.10 3.82
CA SER A 81 -2.03 25.64 4.57
C SER A 81 -1.55 24.68 5.67
N LEU A 82 -2.48 24.03 6.37
CA LEU A 82 -2.13 23.02 7.38
C LEU A 82 -1.53 21.77 6.74
N ALA A 83 -2.07 21.30 5.61
CA ALA A 83 -1.52 20.17 4.89
C ALA A 83 -0.09 20.45 4.40
N GLU A 84 0.20 21.66 3.92
CA GLU A 84 1.57 22.08 3.58
C GLU A 84 2.51 22.09 4.79
N ILE A 85 2.04 22.54 5.95
CA ILE A 85 2.81 22.49 7.21
C ILE A 85 3.11 21.03 7.58
N LEU A 86 2.09 20.18 7.59
CA LEU A 86 2.20 18.76 7.96
C LEU A 86 3.13 17.99 7.01
N ASN A 87 3.09 18.27 5.71
CA ASN A 87 3.99 17.65 4.72
C ASN A 87 5.49 17.95 4.96
N ARG A 88 5.83 18.97 5.77
CA ARG A 88 7.22 19.27 6.13
C ARG A 88 7.77 18.39 7.25
N TYR A 89 6.91 17.65 7.96
CA TYR A 89 7.32 16.75 9.02
C TYR A 89 7.57 15.35 8.46
N GLY A 90 8.81 14.85 8.61
CA GLY A 90 9.19 13.52 8.11
C GLY A 90 8.45 12.38 8.81
N GLU A 91 7.88 12.63 9.98
CA GLU A 91 7.05 11.71 10.74
C GLU A 91 5.62 11.59 10.18
N ILE A 92 5.17 12.52 9.35
CA ILE A 92 3.84 12.49 8.74
C ILE A 92 3.90 11.69 7.44
N THR A 93 3.13 10.61 7.36
CA THR A 93 3.20 9.68 6.22
C THR A 93 2.06 9.83 5.22
N HIS A 94 0.87 10.19 5.70
CA HIS A 94 -0.33 10.34 4.89
C HIS A 94 -1.21 11.44 5.48
N ILE A 95 -1.83 12.23 4.62
CA ILE A 95 -2.81 13.26 4.97
C ILE A 95 -4.03 13.05 4.08
N TYR A 96 -5.23 13.00 4.67
CA TYR A 96 -6.48 12.79 3.98
C TYR A 96 -7.53 13.77 4.47
N MET A 97 -8.20 14.43 3.53
CA MET A 97 -9.43 15.13 3.80
C MET A 97 -10.60 14.13 3.88
N ARG A 98 -11.52 14.36 4.80
CA ARG A 98 -12.71 13.54 5.03
C ARG A 98 -13.93 14.43 5.22
N ASP A 99 -15.08 13.95 4.76
CA ASP A 99 -16.36 14.60 5.03
C ASP A 99 -16.87 14.17 6.42
N ASN A 100 -16.39 14.86 7.46
CA ASN A 100 -16.68 14.59 8.87
C ASN A 100 -16.36 15.85 9.72
N GLU A 101 -16.81 15.90 10.98
CA GLU A 101 -16.42 16.94 11.94
C GLU A 101 -14.89 17.05 12.10
N TYR A 102 -14.20 15.90 12.15
CA TYR A 102 -12.76 15.83 11.95
C TYR A 102 -12.49 15.69 10.46
N ASN A 103 -12.36 16.82 9.77
CA ASN A 103 -12.27 16.89 8.32
C ASN A 103 -10.85 16.71 7.76
N LEU A 104 -9.82 16.69 8.61
CA LEU A 104 -8.44 16.38 8.22
C LEU A 104 -7.86 15.27 9.08
N TRP A 105 -7.37 14.21 8.44
CA TRP A 105 -6.77 13.05 9.10
C TRP A 105 -5.35 12.84 8.63
N PHE A 106 -4.43 12.61 9.55
CA PHE A 106 -3.06 12.29 9.19
C PHE A 106 -2.45 11.22 10.08
N THR A 107 -1.48 10.49 9.53
CA THR A 107 -0.77 9.42 10.25
C THR A 107 0.63 9.88 10.61
N PHE A 108 0.89 10.00 11.91
CA PHE A 108 2.19 10.29 12.49
C PHE A 108 2.88 8.99 12.87
N VAL A 109 4.14 8.83 12.48
CA VAL A 109 4.97 7.66 12.78
C VAL A 109 6.38 8.13 13.16
N THR A 110 6.88 7.67 14.31
CA THR A 110 8.22 7.99 14.81
C THR A 110 8.83 6.77 15.50
N VAL A 111 10.14 6.75 15.67
CA VAL A 111 10.85 5.78 16.53
C VAL A 111 11.21 6.34 17.91
N ASP A 112 10.93 7.62 18.15
CA ASP A 112 11.18 8.32 19.41
C ASP A 112 9.88 8.46 20.21
N GLU A 113 9.82 7.78 21.36
CA GLU A 113 8.65 7.78 22.24
C GLU A 113 8.31 9.14 22.83
N ASN A 114 9.27 10.08 22.88
CA ASN A 114 9.04 11.39 23.46
C ASN A 114 8.36 12.37 22.50
N LYS A 115 8.31 12.05 21.20
CA LYS A 115 7.68 12.92 20.19
C LYS A 115 6.16 12.79 20.12
N LEU A 116 5.59 11.81 20.83
CA LEU A 116 4.16 11.49 20.79
C LEU A 116 3.43 11.86 22.09
N LYS A 117 4.16 12.35 23.10
CA LYS A 117 3.64 12.72 24.43
C LYS A 117 3.48 14.22 24.60
#